data_AF-A0A7V0ISI2-F1
#
_entry.id   AF-A0A7V0ISI2-F1
#
_cell.length_a   1.000
_cell.length_b   1.000
_cell.length_c   1.000
_cell.angle_alpha   90.00
_cell.angle_beta   90.00
_cell.angle_gamma   90.00
#
_symmetry.space_group_name_H-M   'P 1'
#
loop_
_entity.id
_entity.type
_entity.pdbx_description
1 polymer ?
#
loop_
_entity_poly.entity_id
_entity_poly.type
_entity_poly.pdbx_seq_one_letter_code
_entity_poly.pdbx_strand_id
1 'polypeptide(L)' 'MQDALAERSQQRGAKLADLLIAAAAEAAGLVVLHYDHDFDLISETTGQKTEWIVLRGTVP' A
#
# COMPACT_ATOMS: atom_id res chain seq x y z
N MET A 1 0.65 27.10 -1.83
CA MET A 1 1.79 26.67 -0.97
C MET A 1 1.30 25.80 0.18
N GLN A 2 0.25 26.23 0.92
CA GLN A 2 -0.39 25.40 1.96
C GLN A 2 -1.00 24.10 1.40
N ASP A 3 -1.64 24.15 0.22
CA ASP A 3 -2.28 22.97 -0.39
C ASP A 3 -1.27 21.87 -0.76
N ALA A 4 -0.13 22.21 -1.37
CA ALA A 4 0.91 21.25 -1.69
C ALA A 4 1.57 20.62 -0.45
N LEU A 5 1.63 21.34 0.67
CA LEU A 5 2.11 20.82 1.95
C LEU A 5 1.08 19.86 2.56
N ALA A 6 -0.22 20.18 2.45
CA ALA A 6 -1.30 19.31 2.89
C ALA A 6 -1.36 18.01 2.06
N GLU A 7 -1.30 18.10 0.72
CA GLU A 7 -1.22 16.95 -0.18
C GLU A 7 -0.01 16.07 0.14
N ARG A 8 1.17 16.66 0.30
CA ARG A 8 2.38 15.90 0.65
C ARG A 8 2.27 15.23 2.02
N SER A 9 1.62 15.88 2.98
CA SER A 9 1.39 15.31 4.32
C SER A 9 0.41 14.16 4.26
N GLN A 10 -0.66 14.30 3.48
CA GLN A 10 -1.64 13.24 3.23
C GLN A 10 -1.00 12.05 2.50
N GLN A 11 -0.18 12.29 1.48
CA GLN A 11 0.59 11.25 0.78
C GLN A 11 1.54 10.51 1.72
N ARG A 12 2.25 11.20 2.62
CA ARG A 12 3.09 10.53 3.63
C ARG A 12 2.27 9.72 4.63
N GLY A 13 1.09 10.21 5.01
CA GLY A 13 0.17 9.51 5.89
C GLY A 13 -0.35 8.21 5.26
N ALA A 14 -0.77 8.25 3.99
CA ALA A 14 -1.18 7.07 3.22
C ALA A 14 -0.06 6.02 3.19
N LYS A 15 1.15 6.43 2.82
CA LYS A 15 2.31 5.52 2.77
C LYS A 15 2.66 4.87 4.11
N LEU A 16 2.49 5.59 5.23
CA LEU A 16 2.70 5.01 6.55
C LEU A 16 1.61 3.98 6.90
N ALA A 17 0.36 4.25 6.54
CA ALA A 17 -0.74 3.30 6.75
C ALA A 17 -0.49 2.01 5.96
N ASP A 18 -0.04 2.10 4.70
CA ASP A 18 0.24 0.94 3.86
C ASP A 18 1.36 0.06 4.46
N LEU A 19 2.43 0.67 4.97
CA LEU A 19 3.49 -0.05 5.66
C LEU A 19 3.00 -0.76 6.92
N LEU A 20 2.11 -0.14 7.70
CA LEU A 20 1.53 -0.75 8.90
C LEU A 20 0.61 -1.93 8.54
N ILE A 21 -0.21 -1.78 7.50
CA ILE A 21 -1.07 -2.86 6.98
C ILE A 21 -0.22 -4.03 6.50
N ALA A 22 0.81 -3.75 5.70
CA ALA A 22 1.72 -4.75 5.17
C ALA A 22 2.45 -5.50 6.29
N ALA A 23 3.03 -4.79 7.25
CA ALA A 23 3.73 -5.39 8.38
C ALA A 23 2.79 -6.25 9.26
N ALA A 24 1.56 -5.82 9.48
CA ALA A 24 0.57 -6.59 10.22
C ALA A 24 0.19 -7.89 9.49
N ALA A 25 0.00 -7.83 8.17
CA ALA A 25 -0.30 -9.01 7.36
C ALA A 25 0.88 -9.98 7.29
N GLU A 26 2.10 -9.47 7.13
CA GLU A 26 3.33 -10.26 7.17
C GLU A 26 3.47 -11.01 8.51
N ALA A 27 3.33 -10.29 9.63
CA ALA A 27 3.42 -10.87 10.97
C ALA A 27 2.34 -11.93 11.24
N ALA A 28 1.17 -11.79 10.63
CA ALA A 28 0.07 -12.75 10.73
C ALA A 28 0.12 -13.87 9.68
N GLY A 29 1.06 -13.84 8.74
CA GLY A 29 1.13 -14.80 7.63
C GLY A 29 -0.05 -14.72 6.65
N LEU A 30 -0.65 -13.52 6.52
CA LEU A 30 -1.82 -13.26 5.68
C LEU A 30 -1.43 -12.65 4.32
N VAL A 31 -2.34 -12.76 3.35
CA VAL A 31 -2.24 -12.10 2.05
C VAL A 31 -2.87 -10.72 2.15
N VAL A 32 -2.19 -9.68 1.67
CA VAL A 32 -2.79 -8.36 1.51
C VAL A 32 -3.55 -8.31 0.18
N LEU A 33 -4.87 -8.13 0.24
CA LEU A 33 -5.69 -7.82 -0.94
C LEU A 33 -5.71 -6.31 -1.14
N HIS A 34 -5.25 -5.83 -2.30
CA HIS A 34 -5.09 -4.39 -2.56
C HIS A 34 -5.50 -3.97 -3.97
N TYR A 35 -5.65 -2.66 -4.16
CA TYR A 35 -5.70 -2.02 -5.47
C TYR A 35 -4.81 -0.77 -5.49
N ASP A 36 -3.66 -0.87 -4.81
CA ASP A 36 -2.63 0.17 -4.78
C ASP A 36 -1.28 -0.45 -5.11
N HIS A 37 -0.56 0.15 -6.06
CA HIS A 37 0.76 -0.28 -6.49
C HIS A 37 1.84 -0.20 -5.39
N ASP A 38 1.63 0.60 -4.34
CA ASP A 38 2.60 0.69 -3.24
C ASP A 38 2.77 -0.66 -2.52
N PHE A 39 1.74 -1.54 -2.51
CA PHE A 39 1.87 -2.89 -1.96
C PHE A 39 2.71 -3.84 -2.82
N ASP A 40 2.78 -3.65 -4.14
CA ASP A 40 3.71 -4.41 -4.99
C ASP A 40 5.15 -4.08 -4.58
N LEU A 41 5.47 -2.79 -4.45
CA LEU A 41 6.81 -2.32 -4.04
C LEU A 41 7.21 -2.82 -2.64
N ILE A 42 6.25 -2.86 -1.72
CA ILE A 42 6.49 -3.42 -0.38
C ILE A 42 6.79 -4.92 -0.48
N SER A 43 5.98 -5.66 -1.25
CA SER A 43 6.15 -7.12 -1.43
C SER A 43 7.47 -7.50 -2.10
N GLU A 44 7.98 -6.67 -3.02
CA GLU A 44 9.30 -6.85 -3.64
C GLU A 44 10.43 -6.82 -2.60
N THR A 45 10.24 -6.05 -1.52
CA THR A 45 11.23 -5.91 -0.45
C THR A 45 11.05 -6.95 0.65
N THR A 46 9.81 -7.22 1.07
CA THR A 46 9.52 -8.13 2.20
C THR A 46 9.34 -9.59 1.77
N GLY A 47 9.00 -9.84 0.51
CA GLY A 47 8.60 -11.16 0.01
C GLY A 47 7.24 -11.62 0.53
N GLN A 48 6.48 -10.75 1.22
CA GLN A 48 5.16 -11.08 1.73
C GLN A 48 4.15 -11.27 0.59
N LYS A 49 3.11 -12.06 0.84
CA LYS A 49 2.08 -12.33 -0.16
C LYS A 49 1.14 -11.14 -0.33
N THR A 50 0.96 -10.70 -1.56
CA THR A 50 0.01 -9.67 -1.96
C THR A 50 -0.79 -10.14 -3.17
N GLU A 51 -2.01 -9.62 -3.32
CA GLU A 51 -2.88 -9.92 -4.44
C GLU A 51 -3.76 -8.72 -4.79
N TRP A 52 -3.91 -8.48 -6.10
CA TRP A 52 -4.77 -7.45 -6.63
C TRP A 52 -6.25 -7.86 -6.52
N ILE A 53 -7.12 -7.00 -5.96
CA ILE A 53 -8.57 -7.27 -5.82
C ILE A 53 -9.20 -7.53 -7.20
N VAL A 54 -8.73 -6.80 -8.22
CA VAL A 54 -9.00 -7.01 -9.64
C VAL A 54 -7.76 -6.60 -10.43
N LEU A 55 -7.67 -7.02 -11.70
CA LEU A 55 -6.54 -6.67 -12.55
C LEU A 55 -6.26 -5.15 -12.54
N ARG A 56 -4.98 -4.78 -12.38
CA ARG A 56 -4.54 -3.39 -12.43
C ARG A 56 -5.06 -2.70 -13.69
N GLY A 57 -5.60 -1.49 -13.52
CA GLY A 57 -6.11 -0.65 -14.61
C GLY A 57 -7.55 -0.95 -15.03
N THR A 58 -8.28 -1.78 -14.27
CA THR A 58 -9.70 -2.09 -14.55
C THR A 58 -10.69 -1.29 -13.71
N VAL A 59 -10.26 -0.68 -12.60
CA VAL A 59 -11.07 0.23 -11.77
C VAL A 59 -10.77 1.69 -12.16
N PRO A 60 -11.80 2.56 -12.31
CA PRO A 60 -11.66 3.98 -12.67
C PRO A 60 -10.91 4.83 -11.65
#